data_AF-A0A7C6N0C0-F1
#
_entry.id   AF-A0A7C6N0C0-F1
#
_cell.length_a   1.000
_cell.length_b   1.000
_cell.length_c   1.000
_cell.angle_alpha   90.00
_cell.angle_beta   90.00
_cell.angle_gamma   90.00
#
_symmetry.space_group_name_H-M   'P 1'
#
loop_
_entity.id
_entity.type
_entity.pdbx_description
1 polymer ?
#
loop_
_entity_poly.entity_id
_entity_poly.type
_entity_poly.pdbx_seq_one_letter_code
_entity_poly.pdbx_strand_id
1 'polypeptide(L)'
;MSKSKYICPICNGSDLELKHEASYVYSYLLDSDAPGTKNSDVFLSYLYDRREQTESKEYIQCNHCGTHFSTEFLKGVLEGNNVITSKE
;
A
#
# COMPACT_ATOMS: atom_id res chain seq x y z
N MET A 1 -17.31 20.23 3.13
CA MET A 1 -16.64 18.94 2.85
C MET A 1 -16.14 18.98 1.42
N SER A 2 -14.83 18.87 1.20
CA SER A 2 -14.24 18.90 -0.14
C SER A 2 -14.68 17.66 -0.92
N LYS A 3 -15.20 17.86 -2.13
CA LYS A 3 -15.57 16.77 -3.05
C LYS A 3 -14.30 15.97 -3.37
N SER A 4 -14.31 14.65 -3.15
CA SER A 4 -13.17 13.80 -3.52
C SER A 4 -12.96 13.89 -5.02
N LYS A 5 -11.71 14.15 -5.44
CA LYS A 5 -11.33 14.10 -6.85
C LYS A 5 -11.45 12.68 -7.41
N TYR A 6 -11.34 11.65 -6.55
CA TYR A 6 -11.34 10.26 -6.96
C TYR A 6 -12.64 9.55 -6.61
N ILE A 7 -13.20 8.84 -7.58
CA ILE A 7 -14.47 8.11 -7.49
C ILE A 7 -14.26 6.69 -8.01
N CYS A 8 -14.80 5.72 -7.27
CA CYS A 8 -14.77 4.33 -7.68
C CYS A 8 -15.73 4.12 -8.87
N PRO A 9 -15.26 3.68 -10.05
CA PRO A 9 -16.13 3.48 -11.21
C PRO A 9 -17.10 2.31 -11.06
N ILE A 10 -16.92 1.45 -10.04
CA ILE A 10 -17.76 0.27 -9.81
C ILE A 10 -18.97 0.58 -8.94
N CYS A 11 -18.79 1.39 -7.88
CA CYS A 11 -19.86 1.68 -6.91
C CYS A 11 -20.13 3.18 -6.72
N ASN A 12 -19.42 4.05 -7.43
CA ASN A 12 -19.47 5.51 -7.30
C ASN A 12 -19.10 6.04 -5.89
N GLY A 13 -18.49 5.19 -5.05
CA GLY A 13 -17.98 5.56 -3.75
C GLY A 13 -16.75 6.47 -3.85
N SER A 14 -16.61 7.41 -2.93
CA SER A 14 -15.52 8.39 -2.91
C SER A 14 -14.40 8.05 -1.92
N ASP A 15 -14.58 6.98 -1.12
CA ASP A 15 -13.58 6.46 -0.19
C ASP A 15 -12.68 5.43 -0.89
N LEU A 16 -11.49 5.88 -1.28
CA LEU A 16 -10.45 5.14 -1.97
C LEU A 16 -9.14 5.32 -1.21
N GLU A 17 -8.42 4.23 -0.96
CA GLU A 17 -7.13 4.23 -0.26
C GLU A 17 -6.04 3.64 -1.16
N LEU A 18 -4.90 4.32 -1.27
CA LEU A 18 -3.70 3.76 -1.88
C LEU A 18 -2.96 2.92 -0.84
N LYS A 19 -2.78 1.64 -1.13
CA LYS A 19 -2.07 0.68 -0.28
C LYS A 19 -0.76 0.25 -0.90
N HIS A 20 0.27 0.17 -0.07
CA HIS A 20 1.53 -0.50 -0.38
C HIS A 20 1.69 -1.68 0.59
N GLU A 21 1.64 -2.90 0.06
CA GLU A 21 1.87 -4.13 0.81
C GLU A 21 3.25 -4.69 0.45
N ALA A 22 4.05 -5.00 1.46
CA ALA A 22 5.38 -5.57 1.27
C ALA A 22 5.66 -6.65 2.32
N SER A 23 6.30 -7.73 1.87
CA SER A 23 6.75 -8.84 2.71
C SER A 23 8.28 -8.83 2.81
N TYR A 24 8.80 -9.04 4.02
CA TYR A 24 10.24 -9.02 4.29
C TYR A 24 10.70 -10.26 5.05
N VAL A 25 11.89 -10.74 4.72
CA VAL A 25 12.64 -11.73 5.52
C VAL A 25 13.77 -11.00 6.23
N TYR A 26 13.76 -11.09 7.56
CA TYR A 26 14.81 -10.57 8.43
C TYR A 26 15.73 -11.72 8.82
N SER A 27 17.01 -11.59 8.50
CA SER A 27 18.02 -12.61 8.79
C SER A 27 19.03 -12.09 9.81
N TYR A 28 19.45 -13.00 10.69
CA TYR A 28 20.37 -12.76 11.79
C TYR A 28 21.43 -13.85 11.75
N LEU A 29 22.70 -13.47 11.76
CA LEU A 29 23.80 -14.41 11.93
C LEU A 29 23.78 -14.90 13.37
N LEU A 30 23.82 -16.21 13.57
CA LEU A 30 23.95 -16.75 14.93
C LEU A 30 25.40 -16.60 15.36
N ASP A 31 25.65 -15.63 16.25
CA ASP A 31 26.88 -15.54 17.02
C ASP A 31 26.76 -16.39 18.29
N SER A 32 27.89 -16.72 18.92
CA SER A 32 27.99 -17.62 20.06
C SER A 32 27.09 -17.26 21.24
N ASP A 33 26.70 -15.99 21.38
CA ASP A 33 25.89 -15.48 22.48
C ASP A 33 24.67 -14.66 22.02
N ALA A 34 24.49 -14.39 20.72
CA ALA A 34 23.47 -13.45 20.25
C ALA A 34 22.90 -13.73 18.83
N PRO A 35 21.60 -13.44 18.60
CA PRO A 35 20.97 -13.50 17.28
C PRO A 35 21.27 -12.27 16.43
N GLY A 36 22.48 -12.21 15.86
CA GLY A 36 22.91 -11.21 14.91
C GLY A 36 23.94 -10.24 15.47
N THR A 37 24.67 -9.55 14.58
CA THR A 37 25.80 -8.68 14.99
C THR A 37 25.38 -7.41 15.73
N LYS A 38 24.07 -7.12 15.74
CA LYS A 38 23.47 -5.91 16.30
C LYS A 38 22.50 -6.20 17.44
N ASN A 39 22.37 -7.46 17.85
CA ASN A 39 21.26 -7.92 18.70
C ASN A 39 21.79 -8.67 19.93
N SER A 40 22.65 -8.00 20.72
CA SER A 40 23.45 -8.64 21.78
C SER A 40 22.70 -8.87 23.10
N ASP A 41 21.73 -8.01 23.44
CA ASP A 41 21.17 -8.00 24.79
C ASP A 41 19.79 -8.65 24.86
N VAL A 42 18.90 -8.28 23.92
CA VAL A 42 17.52 -8.74 23.81
C VAL A 42 17.17 -8.80 22.34
N PHE A 43 16.52 -9.88 21.88
CA PHE A 43 16.11 -10.02 20.49
C PHE A 43 15.11 -8.92 20.07
N LEU A 44 15.58 -8.02 19.21
CA LEU A 44 14.79 -6.97 18.58
C LEU A 44 14.71 -7.21 17.07
N SER A 45 13.52 -7.44 16.53
CA SER A 45 13.34 -7.86 15.14
C SER A 45 13.84 -6.83 14.12
N TYR A 46 13.86 -5.55 14.47
CA TYR A 46 14.39 -4.48 13.61
C TYR A 46 15.94 -4.38 13.62
N LEU A 47 16.63 -5.10 14.52
CA LEU A 47 18.10 -5.19 14.57
C LEU A 47 18.60 -6.39 13.78
N TYR A 48 18.38 -6.37 12.47
CA TYR A 48 18.76 -7.43 11.54
C TYR A 48 20.15 -7.21 10.90
N ASP A 49 20.78 -8.30 10.49
CA ASP A 49 22.01 -8.25 9.67
C ASP A 49 21.68 -8.06 8.20
N ARG A 50 20.63 -8.76 7.73
CA ARG A 50 20.13 -8.64 6.36
C ARG A 50 18.60 -8.55 6.38
N ARG A 51 18.08 -7.70 5.50
CA ARG A 51 16.65 -7.63 5.16
C ARG A 51 16.49 -7.83 3.66
N GLU A 52 15.64 -8.78 3.30
CA GLU A 52 15.28 -9.05 1.91
C GLU A 52 13.79 -8.80 1.72
N GLN A 53 13.42 -8.07 0.67
CA GLN A 53 12.02 -7.92 0.28
C GLN A 53 11.63 -9.04 -0.65
N THR A 54 10.69 -9.88 -0.23
CA THR A 54 10.24 -11.04 -1.00
C THR A 54 9.04 -10.74 -1.88
N GLU A 55 8.22 -9.76 -1.49
CA GLU A 55 7.05 -9.35 -2.25
C GLU A 55 6.81 -7.85 -2.06
N SER A 56 6.27 -7.22 -3.11
CA SER A 56 5.78 -5.84 -3.09
C SER A 56 4.58 -5.74 -4.02
N LYS A 57 3.51 -5.12 -3.56
CA LYS A 57 2.42 -4.69 -4.45
C LYS A 57 1.87 -3.36 -3.99
N GLU A 58 1.52 -2.55 -4.95
CA GLU A 58 0.82 -1.29 -4.73
C GLU A 58 -0.51 -1.35 -5.47
N TYR A 59 -1.57 -0.93 -4.78
CA TYR A 59 -2.90 -0.97 -5.35
C TYR A 59 -3.81 0.03 -4.64
N ILE A 60 -4.88 0.43 -5.32
CA ILE A 60 -5.89 1.32 -4.77
C ILE A 60 -7.08 0.44 -4.38
N GLN A 61 -7.60 0.60 -3.17
CA GLN A 61 -8.79 -0.10 -2.71
C GLN A 61 -9.96 0.86 -2.56
N CYS A 62 -11.13 0.52 -3.11
CA CYS A 62 -12.36 1.18 -2.69
C CYS A 62 -12.87 0.56 -1.40
N ASN A 63 -13.05 1.37 -0.36
CA ASN A 63 -13.51 0.89 0.95
C ASN A 63 -15.02 0.59 0.99
N HIS A 64 -15.78 1.02 -0.01
CA HIS A 64 -17.21 0.71 -0.12
C HIS A 64 -17.49 -0.66 -0.76
N CYS A 65 -16.83 -0.98 -1.88
CA CYS A 65 -17.09 -2.21 -2.63
C CYS A 65 -15.93 -3.22 -2.63
N GLY A 66 -14.78 -2.87 -2.03
CA GLY A 66 -13.62 -3.75 -1.92
C GLY A 66 -12.81 -3.93 -3.21
N THR A 67 -13.21 -3.32 -4.33
CA THR A 67 -12.49 -3.46 -5.60
C THR A 67 -11.08 -2.87 -5.52
N HIS A 68 -10.13 -3.61 -6.07
CA HIS A 68 -8.74 -3.18 -6.22
C HIS A 68 -8.46 -2.66 -7.64
N PHE A 69 -7.72 -1.56 -7.71
CA PHE A 69 -7.26 -0.97 -8.97
C PHE A 69 -5.74 -0.84 -8.97
N SER A 70 -5.15 -0.87 -10.16
CA SER A 70 -3.74 -0.51 -10.34
C SER A 70 -3.51 0.97 -10.00
N THR A 71 -2.31 1.31 -9.52
CA THR A 71 -1.90 2.70 -9.23
C THR A 71 -1.93 3.60 -10.46
N GLU A 72 -1.77 3.04 -11.66
CA GLU A 72 -1.87 3.78 -12.93
C GLU A 72 -3.24 4.44 -13.15
N PHE A 73 -4.29 3.95 -12.48
CA PHE A 73 -5.66 4.48 -12.61
C PHE A 73 -5.87 5.82 -11.88
N LEU A 74 -4.88 6.29 -11.10
CA LEU A 74 -4.94 7.60 -10.44
C LEU A 74 -5.07 8.77 -11.41
N LYS A 75 -4.48 8.68 -12.61
CA LYS A 75 -4.42 9.79 -13.57
C LYS A 75 -5.55 9.78 -14.61
N GLY A 76 -6.65 9.06 -14.35
CA GLY A 76 -7.74 8.97 -15.32
C GLY A 76 -8.98 8.29 -14.78
N VAL A 77 -9.01 6.95 -14.80
CA VAL A 77 -10.21 6.13 -14.53
C VAL A 77 -10.90 6.49 -13.22
N LEU A 78 -10.13 6.86 -12.20
CA LEU A 78 -10.67 7.24 -10.90
C LEU A 78 -11.03 8.72 -10.80
N GLU A 79 -10.60 9.59 -11.72
CA GLU A 79 -10.93 11.00 -11.65
C GLU A 79 -12.44 11.18 -11.87
N GLY A 80 -13.13 11.67 -10.85
CA GLY A 80 -14.54 12.02 -10.89
C GLY A 80 -14.73 13.28 -11.73
N ASN A 81 -14.62 13.15 -13.06
CA ASN A 81 -15.05 14.19 -13.97
C ASN A 81 -16.52 14.49 -13.64
N ASN A 82 -16.81 15.72 -13.21
CA ASN A 82 -18.17 16.23 -13.36
C ASN A 82 -18.43 16.26 -14.86
N VAL A 83 -19.00 15.18 -15.42
CA VAL A 83 -19.71 15.23 -16.69
C VAL A 83 -20.95 16.09 -16.42
N ILE A 84 -20.75 17.40 -16.36
CA ILE A 84 -21.81 18.35 -16.64
C ILE A 84 -22.06 18.15 -18.12
N THR A 85 -23.06 17.34 -18.42
CA THR A 85 -23.82 17.44 -19.65
C THR A 85 -24.30 18.89 -19.76
N SER A 86 -23.63 19.69 -20.58
CA SER A 86 -24.31 20.79 -21.26
C SER A 86 -24.66 20.26 -22.65
N LYS A 87 -25.93 19.83 -22.77
CA LYS A 87 -26.67 19.90 -24.03
C LYS A 87 -26.56 21.33 -24.56
N GLU A 88 -26.12 21.50 -25.79
CA GLU A 88 -26.86 22.07 -26.94
C GLU A 88 -25.95 22.09 -28.18
#